data_AF-A0A9D0LKU0-F1
#
_entry.id   AF-A0A9D0LKU0-F1
#
_cell.length_a   1.000
_cell.length_b   1.000
_cell.length_c   1.000
_cell.angle_alpha   90.00
_cell.angle_beta   90.00
_cell.angle_gamma   90.00
#
_symmetry.space_group_name_H-M   'P 1'
#
loop_
_entity.id
_entity.type
_entity.pdbx_description
1 polymer ?
#
loop_
_entity_poly.entity_id
_entity_poly.type
_entity_poly.pdbx_seq_one_letter_code
_entity_poly.pdbx_strand_id
1 'polypeptide(L)'
;MAVSTMDRTKPLVGRQSLPLLALSTLISTILLVAMGSIVRVTGYGLGCPDWPLCYGRVIPPALTGAWMEFTHRLIGAATSLQIVLLGVLAWRRYRNRPWIFRPAVAAVGLLVIQAVLGGLHVIFEIPPLTGWIHTALAMLIVGLVAIPLAHASPALPAIRGRGEEASPSRAFVAWVSGTAVATYLLLLTGSYVTRSGASLACPSFPLCGVPVENSLTLIQMLHRYVAFGVAFLALVLVAWLVIGQTDRRLVRLAYGLGALLLVQ
;
A
#
# COMPACT_ATOMS: atom_id res chain seq x y z
N MET A 1 -45.25 34.99 19.27
CA MET A 1 -44.98 34.27 18.00
C MET A 1 -43.47 34.05 17.91
N ALA A 2 -42.99 32.87 18.27
CA ALA A 2 -41.59 32.48 18.07
C ALA A 2 -41.54 31.55 16.86
N VAL A 3 -41.02 32.04 15.73
CA VAL A 3 -40.77 31.22 14.55
C VAL A 3 -39.49 30.43 14.82
N SER A 4 -39.68 29.16 15.17
CA SER A 4 -38.61 28.16 15.22
C SER A 4 -38.12 27.91 13.80
N THR A 5 -36.93 28.40 13.47
CA THR A 5 -36.27 28.06 12.21
C THR A 5 -35.84 26.61 12.28
N MET A 6 -36.55 25.74 11.55
CA MET A 6 -36.16 24.36 11.27
C MET A 6 -34.72 24.35 10.71
N ASP A 7 -33.80 23.82 11.52
CA ASP A 7 -32.47 23.44 11.07
C ASP A 7 -32.62 22.35 10.00
N ARG A 8 -32.24 22.67 8.76
CA ARG A 8 -32.25 21.74 7.62
C ARG A 8 -31.28 20.61 7.93
N THR A 9 -31.81 19.46 8.30
CA THR A 9 -31.10 18.18 8.34
C THR A 9 -30.46 17.92 6.97
N LYS A 10 -29.17 18.26 6.84
CA LYS A 10 -28.36 17.82 5.71
C LYS A 10 -28.41 16.28 5.70
N PRO A 11 -28.66 15.63 4.54
CA PRO A 11 -28.77 14.18 4.49
C PRO A 11 -27.48 13.56 5.02
N LEU A 12 -27.62 12.71 6.05
CA LEU A 12 -26.52 12.00 6.73
C LEU A 12 -25.65 11.18 5.74
N VAL A 13 -26.18 10.89 4.56
CA VAL A 13 -25.56 10.19 3.42
C VAL A 13 -24.31 10.93 2.84
N GLY A 14 -24.15 12.23 3.09
CA GLY A 14 -23.01 13.00 2.56
C GLY A 14 -21.72 12.93 3.39
N ARG A 15 -21.82 12.69 4.71
CA ARG A 15 -20.70 12.87 5.66
C ARG A 15 -19.90 11.59 5.93
N GLN A 16 -20.54 10.41 5.85
CA GLN A 16 -19.91 9.11 6.11
C GLN A 16 -19.42 8.37 4.85
N SER A 17 -19.81 8.83 3.65
CA SER A 17 -19.49 8.15 2.38
C SER A 17 -18.00 8.17 2.01
N LEU A 18 -17.28 9.25 2.35
CA LEU A 18 -15.85 9.36 2.05
C LEU A 18 -14.96 8.44 2.90
N PRO A 19 -15.07 8.40 4.25
CA PRO A 19 -14.23 7.50 5.05
C PRO A 19 -14.51 6.03 4.72
N LEU A 20 -15.77 5.67 4.45
CA LEU A 20 -16.11 4.31 4.04
C LEU A 20 -15.47 3.96 2.68
N LEU A 21 -15.57 4.86 1.69
CA LEU A 21 -14.91 4.68 0.40
C LEU A 21 -13.39 4.59 0.54
N ALA A 22 -12.77 5.47 1.33
CA ALA A 22 -11.33 5.48 1.51
C ALA A 22 -10.84 4.19 2.19
N LEU A 23 -11.60 3.69 3.18
CA LEU A 23 -11.34 2.43 3.84
C LEU A 23 -11.51 1.24 2.88
N SER A 24 -12.62 1.20 2.13
CA SER A 24 -12.85 0.12 1.17
C SER A 24 -11.79 0.12 0.07
N THR A 25 -11.40 1.30 -0.43
CA THR A 25 -10.34 1.46 -1.44
C THR A 25 -9.00 0.93 -0.91
N LEU A 26 -8.62 1.28 0.32
CA LEU A 26 -7.38 0.80 0.92
C LEU A 26 -7.38 -0.73 1.07
N ILE A 27 -8.47 -1.29 1.61
CA ILE A 27 -8.62 -2.74 1.77
C ILE A 27 -8.57 -3.45 0.42
N SER A 28 -9.35 -3.00 -0.57
CA SER A 28 -9.37 -3.58 -1.91
C SER A 28 -8.00 -3.49 -2.59
N THR A 29 -7.26 -2.40 -2.42
CA THR A 29 -5.90 -2.26 -2.97
C THR A 29 -4.91 -3.23 -2.31
N ILE A 30 -4.98 -3.40 -0.98
CA ILE A 30 -4.14 -4.39 -0.26
C ILE A 30 -4.48 -5.82 -0.72
N LEU A 31 -5.77 -6.15 -0.82
CA LEU A 31 -6.22 -7.46 -1.30
C LEU A 31 -5.81 -7.70 -2.75
N LEU A 32 -5.83 -6.69 -3.61
CA LEU A 32 -5.37 -6.77 -4.98
C LEU A 32 -3.87 -7.08 -5.06
N VAL A 33 -3.04 -6.43 -4.23
CA VAL A 33 -1.59 -6.69 -4.14
C VAL A 33 -1.33 -8.12 -3.64
N ALA A 34 -2.08 -8.57 -2.63
CA ALA A 34 -1.99 -9.94 -2.13
C ALA A 34 -2.38 -10.97 -3.21
N MET A 35 -3.49 -10.73 -3.92
CA MET A 35 -3.92 -11.58 -5.04
C MET A 35 -2.88 -11.60 -6.16
N GLY A 36 -2.25 -10.48 -6.48
CA GLY A 36 -1.15 -10.42 -7.45
C GLY A 36 0.05 -11.27 -7.03
N SER A 37 0.38 -11.27 -5.74
CA SER A 37 1.42 -12.15 -5.18
C SER A 37 1.04 -13.63 -5.33
N ILE A 38 -0.22 -13.99 -5.06
CA ILE A 38 -0.74 -15.35 -5.22
C ILE A 38 -0.65 -15.82 -6.67
N VAL A 39 -1.16 -15.02 -7.62
CA VAL A 39 -1.11 -15.32 -9.06
C VAL A 39 0.32 -15.57 -9.52
N ARG A 40 1.27 -14.79 -9.01
CA ARG A 40 2.69 -14.97 -9.31
C ARG A 40 3.27 -16.26 -8.74
N VAL A 41 3.12 -16.52 -7.44
CA VAL A 41 3.76 -17.70 -6.80
C VAL A 41 3.15 -19.02 -7.24
N THR A 42 1.89 -18.99 -7.70
CA THR A 42 1.20 -20.16 -8.26
C THR A 42 1.49 -20.40 -9.74
N GLY A 43 2.23 -19.51 -10.40
CA GLY A 43 2.57 -19.63 -11.82
C GLY A 43 1.45 -19.23 -12.79
N TYR A 44 0.32 -18.72 -12.30
CA TYR A 44 -0.82 -18.29 -13.13
C TYR A 44 -0.68 -16.86 -13.70
N GLY A 45 0.52 -16.26 -13.65
CA GLY A 45 0.76 -14.90 -14.14
C GLY A 45 0.68 -14.72 -15.66
N LEU A 46 0.64 -15.81 -16.42
CA LEU A 46 0.44 -15.86 -17.88
C LEU A 46 -0.75 -16.76 -18.25
N GLY A 47 -1.74 -16.84 -17.36
CA GLY A 47 -2.95 -17.62 -17.60
C GLY A 47 -3.80 -17.08 -18.77
N CYS A 48 -3.76 -15.77 -19.01
CA CYS A 48 -4.37 -15.09 -20.14
C CYS A 48 -3.28 -14.68 -21.16
N PRO A 49 -3.33 -15.16 -22.41
CA PRO A 49 -2.29 -14.91 -23.41
C PRO A 49 -2.31 -13.49 -24.00
N ASP A 50 -3.39 -12.76 -23.79
CA ASP A 50 -3.65 -11.44 -24.35
C ASP A 50 -4.10 -10.45 -23.26
N TRP A 51 -4.07 -9.17 -23.61
CA TRP A 51 -4.56 -8.07 -22.79
C TRP A 51 -5.09 -6.97 -23.74
N PRO A 52 -6.25 -6.34 -23.49
CA PRO A 52 -7.06 -6.38 -22.26
C PRO A 52 -8.04 -7.56 -22.18
N LEU A 53 -8.26 -8.28 -23.28
CA LEU A 53 -9.09 -9.50 -23.32
C LEU A 53 -8.33 -10.70 -22.76
N CYS A 54 -8.99 -11.85 -22.67
CA CYS A 54 -8.40 -13.13 -22.29
C CYS A 54 -8.93 -14.22 -23.23
N TYR A 55 -8.05 -14.85 -24.01
CA TYR A 55 -8.37 -15.71 -25.15
C TYR A 55 -9.24 -14.99 -26.20
N GLY A 56 -9.02 -13.70 -26.43
CA GLY A 56 -9.82 -12.88 -27.35
C GLY A 56 -11.27 -12.67 -26.89
N ARG A 57 -11.59 -13.00 -25.63
CA ARG A 57 -12.94 -12.89 -25.03
C ARG A 57 -12.88 -12.05 -23.75
N VAL A 58 -14.03 -11.51 -23.34
CA VAL A 58 -14.16 -10.78 -22.07
C VAL A 58 -14.11 -11.73 -20.87
N ILE A 59 -14.64 -12.95 -21.04
CA ILE A 59 -14.64 -14.00 -20.00
C ILE A 59 -13.83 -15.18 -20.54
N PRO A 60 -12.85 -15.71 -19.77
CA PRO A 60 -12.04 -16.83 -20.21
C PRO A 60 -12.85 -18.12 -20.32
N PRO A 61 -12.38 -19.10 -21.12
CA PRO A 61 -12.98 -20.42 -21.18
C PRO A 61 -12.95 -21.14 -19.81
N ALA A 62 -14.03 -21.86 -19.47
CA ALA A 62 -14.23 -22.46 -18.14
C ALA A 62 -13.13 -23.44 -17.70
N LEU A 63 -12.52 -24.19 -18.62
CA LEU A 63 -11.55 -25.25 -18.34
C LEU A 63 -10.09 -24.80 -18.57
N THR A 64 -9.72 -23.61 -18.07
CA THR A 64 -8.36 -23.06 -18.24
C THR A 64 -7.77 -22.53 -16.92
N GLY A 65 -6.44 -22.51 -16.80
CA GLY A 65 -5.74 -21.85 -15.68
C GLY A 65 -5.87 -20.32 -15.66
N ALA A 66 -6.56 -19.75 -16.65
CA ALA A 66 -6.73 -18.31 -16.85
C ALA A 66 -7.57 -17.62 -15.76
N TRP A 67 -8.40 -18.38 -15.04
CA TRP A 67 -9.32 -17.82 -14.04
C TRP A 67 -8.61 -17.10 -12.89
N MET A 68 -7.42 -17.54 -12.51
CA MET A 68 -6.64 -16.87 -11.45
C MET A 68 -6.18 -15.48 -11.90
N GLU A 69 -5.61 -15.37 -13.11
CA GLU A 69 -5.20 -14.09 -13.67
C GLU A 69 -6.41 -13.19 -13.97
N PHE A 70 -7.46 -13.77 -14.56
CA PHE A 70 -8.70 -13.05 -14.86
C PHE A 70 -9.35 -12.49 -13.59
N THR A 71 -9.38 -13.25 -12.48
CA THR A 71 -9.91 -12.78 -11.20
C THR A 71 -9.08 -11.61 -10.66
N HIS A 72 -7.74 -11.67 -10.78
CA HIS A 72 -6.88 -10.53 -10.44
C HIS A 72 -7.19 -9.30 -11.30
N ARG A 73 -7.39 -9.46 -12.62
CA ARG A 73 -7.79 -8.37 -13.53
C ARG A 73 -9.16 -7.77 -13.15
N LEU A 74 -10.13 -8.61 -12.79
CA LEU A 74 -11.47 -8.17 -12.39
C LEU A 74 -11.45 -7.37 -11.08
N ILE A 75 -10.73 -7.86 -10.06
CA ILE A 75 -10.50 -7.12 -8.80
C ILE A 75 -9.73 -5.82 -9.07
N GLY A 76 -8.78 -5.86 -10.01
CA GLY A 76 -8.04 -4.69 -10.47
C GLY A 76 -8.94 -3.61 -11.04
N ALA A 77 -9.88 -3.97 -11.93
CA ALA A 77 -10.84 -3.05 -12.51
C ALA A 77 -11.78 -2.44 -11.45
N ALA A 78 -12.29 -3.26 -10.53
CA ALA A 78 -13.14 -2.79 -9.44
C ALA A 78 -12.40 -1.81 -8.51
N THR A 79 -11.17 -2.15 -8.10
CA THR A 79 -10.30 -1.30 -7.28
C THR A 79 -9.94 0.01 -8.02
N SER A 80 -9.71 -0.07 -9.33
CA SER A 80 -9.42 1.11 -10.18
C SER A 80 -10.56 2.13 -10.12
N LEU A 81 -11.81 1.66 -10.21
CA LEU A 81 -12.99 2.53 -10.11
C LEU A 81 -13.07 3.21 -8.73
N GLN A 82 -12.77 2.48 -7.66
CA GLN A 82 -12.73 3.04 -6.30
C GLN A 82 -11.65 4.12 -6.16
N ILE A 83 -10.44 3.89 -6.67
CA ILE A 83 -9.33 4.86 -6.65
C ILE A 83 -9.70 6.13 -7.43
N VAL A 84 -10.29 5.98 -8.62
CA VAL A 84 -10.75 7.12 -9.43
C VAL A 84 -11.84 7.90 -8.68
N LEU A 85 -12.83 7.22 -8.12
CA LEU A 85 -13.89 7.86 -7.34
C LEU A 85 -13.34 8.60 -6.12
N LEU A 86 -12.39 7.98 -5.39
CA LEU A 86 -11.72 8.60 -4.26
C LEU A 86 -10.94 9.85 -4.70
N GLY A 87 -10.20 9.79 -5.81
CA GLY A 87 -9.48 10.92 -6.39
C GLY A 87 -10.40 12.08 -6.77
N VAL A 88 -11.52 11.79 -7.46
CA VAL A 88 -12.53 12.78 -7.84
C VAL A 88 -13.17 13.43 -6.62
N LEU A 89 -13.57 12.64 -5.61
CA LEU A 89 -14.16 13.17 -4.39
C LEU A 89 -13.15 13.96 -3.56
N ALA A 90 -11.90 13.51 -3.47
CA ALA A 90 -10.82 14.20 -2.79
C ALA A 90 -10.54 15.57 -3.44
N TRP A 91 -10.46 15.62 -4.77
CA TRP A 91 -10.36 16.88 -5.50
C TRP A 91 -11.56 17.79 -5.20
N ARG A 92 -12.79 17.32 -5.46
CA ARG A 92 -14.00 18.15 -5.32
C ARG A 92 -14.18 18.70 -3.90
N ARG A 93 -13.93 17.89 -2.86
CA ARG A 93 -14.19 18.25 -1.46
C ARG A 93 -12.99 18.93 -0.77
N TYR A 94 -11.76 18.64 -1.21
CA TYR A 94 -10.53 19.09 -0.53
C TYR A 94 -9.56 19.83 -1.46
N ARG A 95 -10.04 20.46 -2.55
CA ARG A 95 -9.20 21.27 -3.45
C ARG A 95 -8.36 22.35 -2.74
N ASN A 96 -8.85 22.89 -1.63
CA ASN A 96 -8.15 23.91 -0.84
C ASN A 96 -7.13 23.30 0.15
N ARG A 97 -7.00 21.97 0.19
CA ARG A 97 -6.09 21.23 1.07
C ARG A 97 -5.19 20.31 0.22
N PRO A 98 -4.09 20.85 -0.36
CA PRO A 98 -3.24 20.12 -1.31
C PRO A 98 -2.68 18.80 -0.77
N TRP A 99 -2.42 18.73 0.54
CA TRP A 99 -1.94 17.53 1.22
C TRP A 99 -2.90 16.34 1.20
N ILE A 100 -4.18 16.55 0.86
CA ILE A 100 -5.20 15.48 0.76
C ILE A 100 -5.46 15.13 -0.71
N PHE A 101 -5.74 16.15 -1.54
CA PHE A 101 -6.14 15.87 -2.91
C PHE A 101 -4.96 15.53 -3.82
N ARG A 102 -3.75 16.11 -3.62
CA ARG A 102 -2.59 15.80 -4.47
C ARG A 102 -2.20 14.33 -4.39
N PRO A 103 -2.10 13.68 -3.20
CA PRO A 103 -1.87 12.24 -3.13
C PRO A 103 -2.96 11.41 -3.80
N ALA A 104 -4.24 11.79 -3.62
CA ALA A 104 -5.35 11.06 -4.22
C ALA A 104 -5.35 11.16 -5.77
N VAL A 105 -5.04 12.32 -6.32
CA VAL A 105 -4.90 12.52 -7.78
C VAL A 105 -3.62 11.84 -8.30
N ALA A 106 -2.52 11.88 -7.55
CA ALA A 106 -1.30 11.17 -7.89
C ALA A 106 -1.53 9.65 -7.95
N ALA A 107 -2.33 9.08 -7.03
CA ALA A 107 -2.72 7.68 -7.06
C ALA A 107 -3.49 7.31 -8.34
N VAL A 108 -4.35 8.20 -8.84
CA VAL A 108 -5.02 8.02 -10.14
C VAL A 108 -4.03 8.06 -11.31
N GLY A 109 -3.05 8.98 -11.28
CA GLY A 109 -2.00 9.02 -12.30
C GLY A 109 -1.14 7.75 -12.31
N LEU A 110 -0.71 7.29 -11.12
CA LEU A 110 0.03 6.04 -10.97
C LEU A 110 -0.80 4.82 -11.37
N LEU A 111 -2.11 4.82 -11.14
CA LEU A 111 -3.00 3.75 -11.57
C LEU A 111 -2.99 3.55 -13.10
N VAL A 112 -2.95 4.63 -13.88
CA VAL A 112 -2.84 4.54 -15.34
C VAL A 112 -1.52 3.85 -15.73
N ILE A 113 -0.42 4.27 -15.12
CA ILE A 113 0.89 3.65 -15.32
C ILE A 113 0.86 2.17 -14.91
N GLN A 114 0.19 1.86 -13.80
CA GLN A 114 0.05 0.50 -13.27
C GLN A 114 -0.70 -0.42 -14.23
N ALA A 115 -1.80 0.06 -14.83
CA ALA A 115 -2.58 -0.70 -15.80
C ALA A 115 -1.76 -0.99 -17.07
N VAL A 116 -1.00 0.01 -17.56
CA VAL A 116 -0.08 -0.17 -18.69
C VAL A 116 1.00 -1.18 -18.35
N LEU A 117 1.69 -1.04 -17.21
CA LEU A 117 2.70 -1.99 -16.77
C LEU A 117 2.15 -3.40 -16.59
N GLY A 118 0.91 -3.54 -16.11
CA GLY A 118 0.23 -4.83 -16.00
C GLY A 118 -0.02 -5.49 -17.35
N GLY A 119 -0.47 -4.72 -18.35
CA GLY A 119 -0.61 -5.23 -19.73
C GLY A 119 0.73 -5.60 -20.36
N LEU A 120 1.75 -4.75 -20.19
CA LEU A 120 3.11 -5.04 -20.64
C LEU A 120 3.69 -6.30 -19.99
N HIS A 121 3.31 -6.60 -18.74
CA HIS A 121 3.75 -7.80 -18.03
C HIS A 121 3.28 -9.09 -18.72
N VAL A 122 2.08 -9.07 -19.28
CA VAL A 122 1.50 -10.18 -20.04
C VAL A 122 2.17 -10.28 -21.41
N ILE A 123 2.27 -9.16 -22.13
CA ILE A 123 2.79 -9.10 -23.51
C ILE A 123 4.27 -9.50 -23.57
N PHE A 124 5.08 -9.09 -22.59
CA PHE A 124 6.51 -9.38 -22.55
C PHE A 124 6.87 -10.61 -21.70
N GLU A 125 5.89 -11.43 -21.32
CA GLU A 125 6.13 -12.70 -20.61
C GLU A 125 6.88 -12.54 -19.27
N ILE A 126 6.37 -11.68 -18.38
CA ILE A 126 6.86 -11.48 -17.00
C ILE A 126 8.38 -11.11 -16.91
N PRO A 127 8.86 -10.01 -17.51
CA PRO A 127 10.23 -9.58 -17.27
C PRO A 127 10.44 -9.21 -15.78
N PRO A 128 11.49 -9.70 -15.10
CA PRO A 128 11.71 -9.47 -13.67
C PRO A 128 11.67 -8.00 -13.26
N LEU A 129 12.27 -7.13 -14.09
CA LEU A 129 12.31 -5.69 -13.88
C LEU A 129 10.92 -5.05 -13.93
N THR A 130 10.10 -5.39 -14.94
CA THR A 130 8.73 -4.84 -15.07
C THR A 130 7.89 -5.21 -13.86
N GLY A 131 8.01 -6.45 -13.38
CA GLY A 131 7.29 -6.87 -12.19
C GLY A 131 7.80 -6.19 -10.91
N TRP A 132 9.11 -5.95 -10.78
CA TRP A 132 9.66 -5.21 -9.64
C TRP A 132 9.14 -3.76 -9.60
N ILE A 133 9.14 -3.07 -10.74
CA ILE A 133 8.56 -1.73 -10.89
C ILE A 133 7.04 -1.75 -10.63
N HIS A 134 6.33 -2.75 -11.16
CA HIS A 134 4.89 -2.92 -10.95
C HIS A 134 4.56 -3.08 -9.45
N THR A 135 5.30 -3.90 -8.71
CA THR A 135 5.13 -4.04 -7.26
C THR A 135 5.46 -2.74 -6.52
N ALA A 136 6.53 -2.03 -6.93
CA ALA A 136 6.92 -0.76 -6.32
C ALA A 136 5.81 0.30 -6.43
N LEU A 137 5.28 0.50 -7.65
CA LEU A 137 4.21 1.47 -7.90
C LEU A 137 2.89 1.08 -7.21
N ALA A 138 2.54 -0.21 -7.17
CA ALA A 138 1.36 -0.68 -6.43
C ALA A 138 1.44 -0.31 -4.95
N MET A 139 2.60 -0.51 -4.32
CA MET A 139 2.79 -0.16 -2.91
C MET A 139 2.81 1.34 -2.66
N LEU A 140 3.32 2.13 -3.62
CA LEU A 140 3.20 3.58 -3.58
C LEU A 140 1.72 4.02 -3.65
N ILE A 141 0.91 3.40 -4.50
CA ILE A 141 -0.54 3.65 -4.57
C ILE A 141 -1.19 3.36 -3.21
N VAL A 142 -0.88 2.23 -2.56
CA VAL A 142 -1.37 1.89 -1.20
C VAL A 142 -1.08 3.03 -0.21
N GLY A 143 0.16 3.55 -0.20
CA GLY A 143 0.53 4.67 0.66
C GLY A 143 -0.24 5.95 0.37
N LEU A 144 -0.43 6.29 -0.92
CA LEU A 144 -1.15 7.49 -1.34
C LEU A 144 -2.65 7.43 -0.99
N VAL A 145 -3.31 6.27 -1.17
CA VAL A 145 -4.74 6.12 -0.84
C VAL A 145 -5.02 6.08 0.66
N ALA A 146 -4.01 5.75 1.48
CA ALA A 146 -4.11 5.80 2.94
C ALA A 146 -4.23 7.24 3.48
N ILE A 147 -3.69 8.24 2.77
CA ILE A 147 -3.70 9.65 3.22
C ILE A 147 -5.12 10.24 3.31
N PRO A 148 -6.00 10.13 2.30
CA PRO A 148 -7.40 10.53 2.41
C PRO A 148 -8.16 9.82 3.54
N LEU A 149 -7.87 8.54 3.81
CA LEU A 149 -8.49 7.80 4.92
C LEU A 149 -8.04 8.37 6.28
N ALA A 150 -6.75 8.65 6.44
CA ALA A 150 -6.23 9.29 7.64
C ALA A 150 -6.89 10.66 7.90
N HIS A 151 -7.27 11.38 6.85
CA HIS A 151 -8.01 12.64 7.02
C HIS A 151 -9.52 12.44 7.29
N ALA A 152 -10.15 11.48 6.60
CA ALA A 152 -11.59 11.30 6.60
C ALA A 152 -12.10 10.51 7.83
N SER A 153 -11.26 9.67 8.43
CA SER A 153 -11.67 8.82 9.55
C SER A 153 -12.04 9.68 10.79
N PRO A 154 -13.25 9.57 11.35
CA PRO A 154 -13.70 10.36 12.51
C PRO A 154 -12.82 10.21 13.77
N ALA A 155 -12.07 9.12 13.83
CA ALA A 155 -11.08 8.87 14.87
C ALA A 155 -9.97 9.94 14.89
N LEU A 156 -9.66 10.57 13.74
CA LEU A 156 -8.61 11.57 13.58
C LEU A 156 -9.04 13.04 13.85
N PRO A 157 -10.23 13.53 13.48
CA PRO A 157 -10.70 14.84 13.91
C PRO A 157 -10.93 14.95 15.42
N ALA A 158 -11.31 13.86 16.09
CA ALA A 158 -11.30 13.79 17.56
C ALA A 158 -9.88 13.94 18.17
N ILE A 159 -8.81 13.88 17.36
CA ILE A 159 -7.40 14.15 17.73
C ILE A 159 -7.12 15.66 17.71
N ARG A 160 -7.71 16.42 16.77
CA ARG A 160 -7.44 17.85 16.57
C ARG A 160 -8.16 18.79 17.55
N GLY A 161 -9.10 18.27 18.35
CA GLY A 161 -10.00 19.10 19.16
C GLY A 161 -9.55 19.44 20.59
N ARG A 162 -8.32 19.11 21.02
CA ARG A 162 -7.92 19.27 22.44
C ARG A 162 -6.51 19.82 22.74
N GLY A 163 -5.76 20.26 21.73
CA GLY A 163 -4.50 20.97 21.96
C GLY A 163 -4.30 21.96 20.83
N GLU A 164 -3.78 23.15 21.15
CA GLU A 164 -3.26 24.09 20.15
C GLU A 164 -2.45 23.30 19.11
N GLU A 165 -2.67 23.58 17.81
CA GLU A 165 -1.99 22.90 16.70
C GLU A 165 -0.48 23.19 16.74
N ALA A 166 0.24 22.56 17.67
CA ALA A 166 1.69 22.53 17.65
C ALA A 166 2.11 21.74 16.42
N SER A 167 2.75 22.42 15.46
CA SER A 167 3.37 21.77 14.31
C SER A 167 4.26 20.62 14.81
N PRO A 168 4.21 19.43 14.18
CA PRO A 168 5.09 18.33 14.55
C PRO A 168 6.56 18.80 14.55
N SER A 169 7.34 18.35 15.53
CA SER A 169 8.76 18.70 15.60
C SER A 169 9.51 18.18 14.37
N ARG A 170 10.57 18.88 13.95
CA ARG A 170 11.40 18.43 12.81
C ARG A 170 11.95 17.02 13.02
N ALA A 171 12.31 16.70 14.25
CA ALA A 171 12.75 15.36 14.63
C ALA A 171 11.64 14.33 14.42
N PHE A 172 10.40 14.60 14.85
CA PHE A 172 9.26 13.71 14.64
C PHE A 172 9.06 13.41 13.15
N VAL A 173 9.02 14.46 12.32
CA VAL A 173 8.81 14.32 10.87
C VAL A 173 9.96 13.53 10.23
N ALA A 174 11.20 13.82 10.59
CA ALA A 174 12.37 13.16 10.05
C ALA A 174 12.40 11.66 10.40
N TRP A 175 12.15 11.31 11.67
CA TRP A 175 12.14 9.90 12.11
C TRP A 175 11.01 9.10 11.48
N VAL A 176 9.78 9.62 11.50
CA VAL A 176 8.63 8.90 10.91
C VAL A 176 8.80 8.75 9.39
N SER A 177 9.19 9.82 8.69
CA SER A 177 9.37 9.77 7.23
C SER A 177 10.57 8.90 6.84
N GLY A 178 11.67 8.99 7.57
CA GLY A 178 12.87 8.18 7.37
C GLY A 178 12.57 6.70 7.54
N THR A 179 11.88 6.31 8.61
CA THR A 179 11.48 4.91 8.82
C THR A 179 10.51 4.45 7.73
N ALA A 180 9.53 5.26 7.32
CA ALA A 180 8.62 4.89 6.23
C ALA A 180 9.34 4.65 4.90
N VAL A 181 10.30 5.52 4.54
CA VAL A 181 11.14 5.35 3.33
C VAL A 181 11.99 4.09 3.46
N ALA A 182 12.63 3.87 4.61
CA ALA A 182 13.45 2.69 4.83
C ALA A 182 12.64 1.39 4.73
N THR A 183 11.43 1.36 5.28
CA THR A 183 10.49 0.23 5.15
C THR A 183 10.06 0.02 3.69
N TYR A 184 9.80 1.09 2.94
CA TYR A 184 9.49 0.98 1.51
C TYR A 184 10.67 0.38 0.72
N LEU A 185 11.90 0.82 0.99
CA LEU A 185 13.10 0.24 0.37
C LEU A 185 13.30 -1.23 0.76
N LEU A 186 13.07 -1.58 2.04
CA LEU A 186 13.09 -2.97 2.49
C LEU A 186 12.10 -3.84 1.70
N LEU A 187 10.87 -3.37 1.49
CA LEU A 187 9.88 -4.06 0.67
C LEU A 187 10.42 -4.33 -0.75
N LEU A 188 11.08 -3.36 -1.37
CA LEU A 188 11.66 -3.53 -2.70
C LEU A 188 12.78 -4.58 -2.72
N THR A 189 13.63 -4.62 -1.69
CA THR A 189 14.65 -5.67 -1.57
C THR A 189 14.02 -7.06 -1.41
N GLY A 190 12.94 -7.19 -0.64
CA GLY A 190 12.21 -8.46 -0.50
C GLY A 190 11.54 -8.90 -1.80
N SER A 191 10.93 -7.97 -2.54
CA SER A 191 10.39 -8.25 -3.88
C SER A 191 11.49 -8.73 -4.84
N TYR A 192 12.67 -8.12 -4.78
CA TYR A 192 13.83 -8.49 -5.60
C TYR A 192 14.37 -9.89 -5.24
N VAL A 193 14.44 -10.25 -3.97
CA VAL A 193 14.78 -11.62 -3.51
C VAL A 193 13.90 -12.65 -4.18
N THR A 194 12.57 -12.47 -4.14
CA THR A 194 11.66 -13.46 -4.73
C THR A 194 11.79 -13.51 -6.25
N ARG A 195 12.10 -12.39 -6.92
CA ARG A 195 12.17 -12.32 -8.40
C ARG A 195 13.50 -12.81 -8.98
N SER A 196 14.57 -12.73 -8.19
CA SER A 196 15.89 -13.25 -8.54
C SER A 196 16.04 -14.75 -8.28
N GLY A 197 15.07 -15.39 -7.61
CA GLY A 197 15.17 -16.80 -7.19
C GLY A 197 15.98 -17.00 -5.91
N ALA A 198 16.37 -15.92 -5.22
CA ALA A 198 17.21 -15.96 -4.02
C ALA A 198 16.48 -16.40 -2.73
N SER A 199 15.15 -16.61 -2.77
CA SER A 199 14.33 -16.88 -1.58
C SER A 199 14.83 -18.01 -0.69
N LEU A 200 15.33 -19.09 -1.29
CA LEU A 200 15.83 -20.29 -0.58
C LEU A 200 17.35 -20.44 -0.66
N ALA A 201 18.07 -19.38 -1.07
CA ALA A 201 19.53 -19.46 -1.25
C ALA A 201 20.30 -19.67 0.06
N CYS A 202 19.73 -19.29 1.20
CA CYS A 202 20.33 -19.45 2.52
C CYS A 202 19.54 -20.42 3.40
N PRO A 203 20.06 -21.63 3.68
CA PRO A 203 19.34 -22.66 4.44
C PRO A 203 19.20 -22.36 5.94
N SER A 204 20.03 -21.49 6.50
CA SER A 204 19.99 -21.17 7.93
C SER A 204 19.54 -19.74 8.19
N PHE A 205 19.29 -19.41 9.46
CA PHE A 205 18.97 -18.08 9.96
C PHE A 205 19.65 -17.87 11.33
N PRO A 206 20.17 -16.68 11.67
CA PRO A 206 20.13 -15.42 10.90
C PRO A 206 21.17 -15.35 9.78
N LEU A 207 22.29 -16.06 9.92
CA LEU A 207 23.34 -16.16 8.89
C LEU A 207 22.96 -17.18 7.80
N CYS A 208 23.69 -17.19 6.69
CA CYS A 208 23.32 -18.00 5.54
C CYS A 208 23.42 -19.52 5.80
N GLY A 209 24.38 -19.95 6.63
CA GLY A 209 24.68 -21.38 6.87
C GLY A 209 25.60 -22.02 5.84
N VAL A 210 25.88 -21.30 4.75
CA VAL A 210 26.85 -21.65 3.70
C VAL A 210 27.68 -20.41 3.33
N PRO A 211 28.87 -20.57 2.70
CA PRO A 211 29.65 -19.45 2.20
C PRO A 211 28.85 -18.57 1.22
N VAL A 212 29.00 -17.25 1.33
CA VAL A 212 28.32 -16.27 0.47
C VAL A 212 29.19 -15.99 -0.76
N GLU A 213 29.20 -16.94 -1.70
CA GLU A 213 30.08 -16.89 -2.87
C GLU A 213 29.35 -16.54 -4.17
N ASN A 214 28.03 -16.74 -4.23
CA ASN A 214 27.24 -16.50 -5.44
C ASN A 214 26.27 -15.33 -5.26
N SER A 215 25.73 -14.85 -6.39
CA SER A 215 24.83 -13.70 -6.41
C SER A 215 23.54 -13.96 -5.63
N LEU A 216 23.02 -15.18 -5.59
CA LEU A 216 21.77 -15.51 -4.90
C LEU A 216 21.92 -15.45 -3.38
N THR A 217 22.99 -16.04 -2.84
CA THR A 217 23.28 -15.97 -1.40
C THR A 217 23.57 -14.53 -0.97
N LEU A 218 24.27 -13.76 -1.82
CA LEU A 218 24.51 -12.34 -1.57
C LEU A 218 23.21 -11.53 -1.53
N ILE A 219 22.32 -11.69 -2.52
CA ILE A 219 21.02 -11.00 -2.57
C ILE A 219 20.19 -11.30 -1.31
N GLN A 220 20.13 -12.57 -0.91
CA GLN A 220 19.37 -12.99 0.26
C GLN A 220 19.96 -12.41 1.56
N MET A 221 21.28 -12.44 1.71
CA MET A 221 21.94 -11.87 2.89
C MET A 221 21.83 -10.35 2.95
N LEU A 222 21.96 -9.64 1.82
CA LEU A 222 21.76 -8.19 1.75
C LEU A 222 20.34 -7.80 2.20
N HIS A 223 19.31 -8.51 1.72
CA HIS A 223 17.94 -8.27 2.18
C HIS A 223 17.80 -8.47 3.70
N ARG A 224 18.39 -9.53 4.28
CA ARG A 224 18.37 -9.78 5.74
C ARG A 224 19.05 -8.65 6.52
N TYR A 225 20.21 -8.18 6.07
CA TYR A 225 20.91 -7.07 6.73
C TYR A 225 20.09 -5.77 6.69
N VAL A 226 19.48 -5.47 5.55
CA VAL A 226 18.54 -4.33 5.42
C VAL A 226 17.34 -4.52 6.35
N ALA A 227 16.78 -5.73 6.43
CA ALA A 227 15.66 -6.06 7.31
C ALA A 227 16.00 -5.81 8.78
N PHE A 228 17.14 -6.30 9.26
CA PHE A 228 17.59 -6.04 10.63
C PHE A 228 17.82 -4.55 10.91
N GLY A 229 18.43 -3.83 9.97
CA GLY A 229 18.64 -2.38 10.10
C GLY A 229 17.33 -1.60 10.20
N VAL A 230 16.35 -1.92 9.35
CA VAL A 230 15.03 -1.28 9.38
C VAL A 230 14.24 -1.69 10.63
N ALA A 231 14.31 -2.95 11.06
CA ALA A 231 13.69 -3.40 12.29
C ALA A 231 14.26 -2.65 13.51
N PHE A 232 15.58 -2.50 13.58
CA PHE A 232 16.23 -1.70 14.62
C PHE A 232 15.76 -0.23 14.59
N LEU A 233 15.75 0.41 13.41
CA LEU A 233 15.28 1.78 13.24
C LEU A 233 13.82 1.94 13.71
N ALA A 234 12.97 0.98 13.38
CA ALA A 234 11.56 0.99 13.75
C ALA A 234 11.36 0.75 15.26
N LEU A 235 12.15 -0.13 15.88
CA LEU A 235 12.16 -0.32 17.34
C LEU A 235 12.61 0.95 18.08
N VAL A 236 13.64 1.64 17.59
CA VAL A 236 14.08 2.94 18.13
C VAL A 236 12.96 3.97 18.02
N LEU A 237 12.28 4.04 16.87
CA LEU A 237 11.12 4.91 16.69
C LEU A 237 9.98 4.57 17.67
N VAL A 238 9.64 3.29 17.83
CA VAL A 238 8.61 2.84 18.77
C VAL A 238 8.98 3.23 20.21
N ALA A 239 10.21 2.94 20.64
CA ALA A 239 10.69 3.30 21.97
C ALA A 239 10.65 4.83 22.19
N TRP A 240 11.12 5.60 21.22
CA TRP A 240 11.08 7.06 21.26
C TRP A 240 9.66 7.61 21.35
N LEU A 241 8.70 7.03 20.62
CA LEU A 241 7.29 7.41 20.68
C LEU A 241 6.64 7.03 22.02
N VAL A 242 6.93 5.85 22.56
CA VAL A 242 6.36 5.36 23.82
C VAL A 242 6.88 6.16 25.02
N ILE A 243 8.17 6.51 25.03
CA ILE A 243 8.83 7.21 26.13
C ILE A 243 8.63 8.73 26.03
N GLY A 244 8.71 9.27 24.80
CA GLY A 244 8.77 10.72 24.56
C GLY A 244 7.44 11.41 24.29
N GLN A 245 6.36 10.67 24.00
CA GLN A 245 5.06 11.25 23.67
C GLN A 245 4.06 11.12 24.82
N THR A 246 3.42 12.23 25.17
CA THR A 246 2.33 12.27 26.15
C THR A 246 0.97 11.91 25.53
N ASP A 247 0.84 11.97 24.20
CA ASP A 247 -0.37 11.58 23.49
C ASP A 247 -0.55 10.05 23.47
N ARG A 248 -1.50 9.56 24.28
CA ARG A 248 -1.91 8.14 24.36
C ARG A 248 -2.29 7.53 23.01
N ARG A 249 -2.62 8.32 21.98
CA ARG A 249 -2.93 7.82 20.64
C ARG A 249 -1.65 7.49 19.86
N LEU A 250 -0.66 8.38 19.90
CA LEU A 250 0.65 8.13 19.29
C LEU A 250 1.33 6.92 19.94
N VAL A 251 1.21 6.80 21.26
CA VAL A 251 1.71 5.62 22.01
C VAL A 251 0.99 4.34 21.57
N ARG A 252 -0.34 4.36 21.38
CA ARG A 252 -1.09 3.20 20.85
C ARG A 252 -0.67 2.84 19.42
N LEU A 253 -0.46 3.83 18.56
CA LEU A 253 0.05 3.59 17.21
C LEU A 253 1.46 3.00 17.23
N ALA A 254 2.32 3.45 18.15
CA ALA A 254 3.65 2.90 18.35
C ALA A 254 3.61 1.43 18.80
N TYR A 255 2.71 1.06 19.72
CA TYR A 255 2.51 -0.35 20.08
C TYR A 255 1.97 -1.17 18.90
N GLY A 256 1.06 -0.62 18.10
CA GLY A 256 0.57 -1.26 16.88
C GLY A 256 1.69 -1.52 15.87
N LEU A 257 2.57 -0.52 15.65
CA LEU A 257 3.76 -0.67 14.82
C LEU A 257 4.71 -1.74 15.39
N GLY A 258 4.96 -1.74 16.70
CA GLY A 258 5.75 -2.75 17.38
C GLY A 258 5.20 -4.17 17.20
N ALA A 259 3.88 -4.35 17.31
CA ALA A 259 3.22 -5.63 17.07
C ALA A 259 3.35 -6.08 15.61
N LEU A 260 3.20 -5.17 14.65
CA LEU A 260 3.38 -5.48 13.22
C LEU A 260 4.83 -5.91 12.91
N LEU A 261 5.83 -5.27 13.52
CA LEU A 261 7.24 -5.65 13.37
C LEU A 261 7.55 -7.04 13.94
N LEU A 262 6.85 -7.48 14.99
CA LEU A 262 7.03 -8.83 15.54
C LEU A 262 6.43 -9.93 14.66
N VAL A 263 5.42 -9.58 13.86
CA VAL A 263 4.77 -10.51 12.92
C VAL A 263 5.57 -10.63 11.61
N GLN A 264 6.30 -9.57 11.24
CA GLN A 264 7.01 -9.40 9.97
C GLN A 264 8.39 -10.05 9.97
#